data_AF-A0A3B0UID9-F1
#
_entry.id   AF-A0A3B0UID9-F1
#
_cell.length_a   1.000
_cell.length_b   1.000
_cell.length_c   1.000
_cell.angle_alpha   90.00
_cell.angle_beta   90.00
_cell.angle_gamma   90.00
#
_symmetry.space_group_name_H-M   'P 1'
#
loop_
_entity.id
_entity.type
_entity.pdbx_description
1 polymer ?
#
loop_
_entity_poly.entity_id
_entity_poly.type
_entity_poly.pdbx_seq_one_letter_code
_entity_poly.pdbx_strand_id
1 'polypeptide(L)'
;KTAIFSLSLLFVSSIGMTISSTFLFSFLSMLLLGLSMGVANAAVFKLVPQSVPQAIGGAAGWIGGLGAFGGFVIPPLMGMIVGAKGVSGYSQGFSVFVILSSLSLCVIFLLKGKN
;
A
#
# COMPACT_ATOMS: atom_id res chain seq x y z
N LYS A 1 7.06 -5.94 -13.64
CA LYS A 1 5.76 -6.66 -13.83
C LYS A 1 5.16 -7.09 -12.50
N THR A 2 5.89 -7.82 -11.65
CA THR A 2 5.49 -8.21 -10.28
C THR A 2 5.09 -7.03 -9.38
N ALA A 3 5.81 -5.91 -9.43
CA ALA A 3 5.46 -4.70 -8.66
C ALA A 3 4.09 -4.11 -9.06
N ILE A 4 3.80 -4.00 -10.36
CA ILE A 4 2.51 -3.50 -10.86
C ILE A 4 1.38 -4.44 -10.43
N PHE A 5 1.57 -5.75 -10.61
CA PHE A 5 0.56 -6.74 -10.21
C PHE A 5 0.24 -6.69 -8.71
N SER A 6 1.26 -6.66 -7.85
CA SER A 6 1.07 -6.58 -6.40
C SER A 6 0.42 -5.27 -5.97
N LEU A 7 0.77 -4.13 -6.57
CA LEU A 7 0.12 -2.85 -6.29
C LEU A 7 -1.34 -2.79 -6.77
N SER A 8 -1.64 -3.37 -7.93
CA SER A 8 -3.02 -3.51 -8.41
C SER A 8 -3.84 -4.41 -7.50
N LEU A 9 -3.27 -5.52 -7.04
CA LEU A 9 -3.93 -6.40 -6.07
C LEU A 9 -4.15 -5.68 -4.72
N LEU A 10 -3.18 -4.89 -4.26
CA LEU A 10 -3.30 -4.09 -3.05
C LEU A 10 -4.43 -3.07 -3.15
N PHE A 11 -4.53 -2.38 -4.29
CA PHE A 11 -5.62 -1.43 -4.57
C PHE A 11 -7.00 -2.12 -4.51
N VAL A 12 -7.17 -3.25 -5.18
CA VAL A 12 -8.44 -4.00 -5.17
C VAL A 12 -8.78 -4.51 -3.77
N SER A 13 -7.80 -5.06 -3.05
CA SER A 13 -7.99 -5.59 -1.70
C SER A 13 -8.35 -4.49 -0.70
N SER A 14 -7.74 -3.32 -0.86
CA SER A 14 -8.02 -2.15 -0.03
C SER A 14 -9.41 -1.56 -0.30
N ILE A 15 -9.87 -1.55 -1.56
CA ILE A 15 -11.27 -1.21 -1.90
C ILE A 15 -12.21 -2.20 -1.22
N GLY A 16 -11.95 -3.51 -1.36
CA GLY A 16 -12.73 -4.56 -0.72
C GLY A 16 -12.86 -4.35 0.79
N MET A 17 -11.75 -4.02 1.46
CA MET A 17 -11.74 -3.75 2.89
C MET A 17 -12.51 -2.47 3.27
N THR A 18 -12.53 -1.46 2.40
CA THR A 18 -13.18 -0.15 2.62
C THR A 18 -14.71 -0.20 2.48
N ILE A 19 -15.23 -1.12 1.67
CA ILE A 19 -16.68 -1.29 1.43
C ILE A 19 -17.28 -2.47 2.20
N SER A 20 -16.46 -3.17 2.98
CA SER A 20 -16.88 -4.42 3.62
C SER A 20 -17.84 -4.19 4.79
N SER A 21 -18.99 -4.85 4.74
CA SER A 21 -20.00 -4.84 5.81
C SER A 21 -20.13 -6.18 6.55
N THR A 22 -19.51 -7.25 6.02
CA THR A 22 -19.64 -8.62 6.55
C THR A 22 -18.30 -9.13 7.04
N PHE A 23 -18.31 -9.92 8.12
CA PHE A 23 -17.09 -10.50 8.69
C PHE A 23 -16.29 -11.31 7.66
N LEU A 24 -16.92 -12.24 6.95
CA LEU A 24 -16.23 -13.13 6.01
C LEU A 24 -15.56 -12.34 4.86
N PHE A 25 -16.23 -11.32 4.34
CA PHE A 25 -15.69 -10.48 3.27
C PHE A 25 -14.52 -9.61 3.77
N SER A 26 -14.61 -9.08 4.99
CA SER A 26 -13.52 -8.34 5.64
C SER A 26 -12.30 -9.22 5.87
N PHE A 27 -12.52 -10.45 6.33
CA PHE A 27 -11.46 -11.41 6.60
C PHE A 27 -10.69 -11.77 5.33
N LEU A 28 -11.41 -12.11 4.25
CA LEU A 28 -10.80 -12.43 2.95
C LEU A 28 -10.06 -11.22 2.36
N SER A 29 -10.66 -10.03 2.43
CA SER A 29 -10.04 -8.79 1.95
C SER A 29 -8.77 -8.45 2.72
N MET A 30 -8.77 -8.66 4.05
CA MET A 30 -7.60 -8.46 4.90
C MET A 30 -6.47 -9.43 4.58
N LEU A 31 -6.77 -10.72 4.36
CA LEU A 31 -5.78 -11.71 3.94
C LEU A 31 -5.15 -11.34 2.60
N LEU A 32 -5.99 -10.99 1.61
CA LEU A 32 -5.51 -10.53 0.31
C LEU A 32 -4.66 -9.25 0.43
N LEU A 33 -5.09 -8.30 1.26
CA LEU A 33 -4.34 -7.07 1.52
C LEU A 33 -2.95 -7.37 2.11
N GLY A 34 -2.88 -8.22 3.14
CA GLY A 34 -1.61 -8.61 3.76
C GLY A 34 -0.67 -9.32 2.78
N LEU A 35 -1.19 -10.25 1.98
CA LEU A 35 -0.42 -10.92 0.93
C LEU A 35 0.11 -9.92 -0.10
N SER A 36 -0.75 -9.02 -0.60
CA SER A 36 -0.38 -8.02 -1.58
C SER A 36 0.72 -7.08 -1.07
N MET A 37 0.64 -6.65 0.20
CA MET A 37 1.68 -5.85 0.87
C MET A 37 3.01 -6.59 0.96
N GLY A 38 2.99 -7.88 1.34
CA GLY A 38 4.19 -8.70 1.40
C GLY A 38 4.88 -8.83 0.03
N VAL A 39 4.10 -9.12 -1.02
CA VAL A 39 4.65 -9.22 -2.39
C VAL A 39 5.16 -7.86 -2.89
N ALA A 40 4.46 -6.76 -2.60
CA ALA A 40 4.89 -5.42 -2.98
C ALA A 40 6.24 -5.06 -2.35
N ASN A 41 6.42 -5.32 -1.04
CA ASN A 41 7.69 -5.11 -0.35
C ASN A 41 8.82 -5.94 -0.97
N ALA A 42 8.60 -7.23 -1.21
CA ALA A 42 9.57 -8.09 -1.85
C ALA A 42 9.94 -7.60 -3.27
N ALA A 43 8.97 -7.12 -4.03
CA ALA A 43 9.20 -6.56 -5.36
C ALA A 43 10.06 -5.30 -5.31
N VAL A 44 9.81 -4.38 -4.37
CA VAL A 44 10.61 -3.16 -4.18
C VAL A 44 12.05 -3.53 -3.83
N PHE A 45 12.27 -4.35 -2.81
CA PHE A 45 13.64 -4.73 -2.39
C PHE A 45 14.40 -5.52 -3.45
N LYS A 46 13.69 -6.25 -4.33
CA LYS A 46 14.31 -6.87 -5.51
C LYS A 46 14.74 -5.85 -6.57
N LEU A 47 13.98 -4.77 -6.76
CA LEU A 47 14.26 -3.74 -7.77
C LEU A 47 15.40 -2.79 -7.38
N VAL A 48 15.59 -2.53 -6.09
CA VAL A 48 16.66 -1.64 -5.59
C VAL A 48 18.05 -2.00 -6.13
N PRO A 49 18.58 -3.23 -5.92
CA PRO A 49 19.91 -3.59 -6.39
C PRO A 49 20.03 -3.62 -7.91
N GLN A 50 18.91 -3.80 -8.62
CA GLN A 50 18.88 -3.79 -10.09
C GLN A 50 18.89 -2.37 -10.67
N SER A 51 18.27 -1.41 -9.97
CA SER A 51 18.07 -0.05 -10.48
C SER A 51 19.20 0.89 -10.10
N VAL A 52 19.82 0.69 -8.93
CA VAL A 52 20.91 1.52 -8.40
C VAL A 52 21.99 0.65 -7.73
N PRO A 53 22.72 -0.16 -8.52
CA PRO A 53 23.70 -1.11 -7.97
C PRO A 53 24.87 -0.43 -7.26
N GLN A 54 25.22 0.80 -7.63
CA GLN A 54 26.33 1.56 -7.04
C GLN A 54 25.98 2.12 -5.65
N ALA A 55 24.70 2.23 -5.29
CA ALA A 55 24.25 2.94 -4.09
C ALA A 55 23.09 2.21 -3.38
N ILE A 56 23.17 0.88 -3.27
CA ILE A 56 22.12 0.03 -2.70
C ILE A 56 21.77 0.45 -1.26
N GLY A 57 22.79 0.72 -0.43
CA GLY A 57 22.60 1.12 0.97
C GLY A 57 21.87 2.46 1.11
N GLY A 58 22.20 3.45 0.27
CA GLY A 58 21.53 4.75 0.27
C GLY A 58 20.07 4.65 -0.18
N ALA A 59 19.81 3.93 -1.27
CA ALA A 59 18.46 3.70 -1.78
C ALA A 59 17.60 2.90 -0.77
N ALA A 60 18.15 1.86 -0.16
CA ALA A 60 17.48 1.11 0.90
C ALA A 60 17.20 1.97 2.14
N GLY A 61 18.12 2.87 2.51
CA GLY A 61 17.93 3.84 3.59
C GLY A 61 16.74 4.78 3.35
N TRP A 62 16.59 5.32 2.14
CA TRP A 62 15.43 6.13 1.76
C TRP A 62 14.12 5.34 1.84
N ILE A 63 14.11 4.10 1.34
CA ILE A 63 12.94 3.22 1.40
C ILE A 63 12.56 2.92 2.85
N GLY A 64 13.54 2.62 3.70
CA GLY A 64 13.33 2.40 5.12
C GLY A 64 12.80 3.63 5.85
N GLY A 65 13.35 4.82 5.55
CA GLY A 65 12.90 6.08 6.13
C GLY A 65 11.46 6.44 5.75
N LEU A 66 11.10 6.32 4.48
CA LEU A 66 9.72 6.49 4.02
C LEU A 66 8.77 5.43 4.60
N GLY A 67 9.25 4.19 4.77
CA GLY A 67 8.52 3.13 5.45
C GLY A 67 8.21 3.46 6.91
N ALA A 68 9.21 3.95 7.66
CA ALA A 68 9.03 4.39 9.04
C ALA A 68 8.07 5.57 9.15
N PHE A 69 8.17 6.55 8.23
CA PHE A 69 7.23 7.66 8.15
C PHE A 69 5.80 7.18 7.88
N GLY A 70 5.60 6.26 6.95
CA GLY A 70 4.30 5.64 6.69
C GLY A 70 3.74 4.94 7.93
N GLY A 71 4.56 4.17 8.63
CA GLY A 71 4.18 3.50 9.89
C GLY A 71 3.78 4.46 11.00
N PHE A 72 4.35 5.67 11.02
CA PHE A 72 3.99 6.72 11.98
C PHE A 72 2.72 7.48 11.57
N VAL A 73 2.55 7.83 10.29
CA VAL A 73 1.48 8.73 9.82
C VAL A 73 0.16 7.99 9.53
N ILE A 74 0.22 6.77 9.01
CA ILE A 74 -1.00 6.03 8.60
C ILE A 74 -1.93 5.72 9.78
N PRO A 75 -1.47 5.20 10.94
CA PRO A 75 -2.38 4.85 12.04
C PRO A 75 -3.16 6.04 12.61
N PRO A 76 -2.54 7.23 12.86
CA PRO A 76 -3.29 8.42 13.25
C PRO A 76 -4.34 8.85 12.22
N LEU A 77 -4.02 8.81 10.91
CA LEU A 77 -4.98 9.13 9.85
C LEU A 77 -6.19 8.18 9.89
N MET A 78 -5.95 6.87 10.02
CA MET A 78 -7.02 5.88 10.17
C MET A 78 -7.84 6.15 11.44
N GLY A 79 -7.17 6.46 12.56
CA GLY A 79 -7.82 6.78 13.84
C GLY A 79 -8.73 8.01 13.74
N MET A 80 -8.32 9.04 13.02
CA MET A 80 -9.16 10.23 12.79
C MET A 80 -10.42 9.89 11.98
N ILE A 81 -10.31 9.02 10.96
CA ILE A 81 -11.47 8.55 10.18
C ILE A 81 -12.44 7.78 11.08
N VAL A 82 -11.92 6.90 11.95
CA VAL A 82 -12.71 6.18 12.95
C VAL A 82 -13.38 7.13 13.92
N GLY A 83 -12.65 8.13 14.44
CA GLY A 83 -13.17 9.13 15.36
C GLY A 83 -14.33 9.95 14.75
N ALA A 84 -14.25 10.29 13.46
CA ALA A 84 -15.29 11.05 12.77
C ALA A 84 -16.54 10.22 12.39
N LYS A 85 -16.38 8.91 12.13
CA LYS A 85 -17.42 8.06 11.54
C LYS A 85 -17.91 6.91 12.43
N GLY A 86 -17.40 6.82 13.66
CA GLY A 86 -17.75 5.77 14.62
C GLY A 86 -17.42 4.37 14.09
N VAL A 87 -18.31 3.40 14.33
CA VAL A 87 -18.09 1.98 13.98
C VAL A 87 -17.87 1.76 12.48
N SER A 88 -18.54 2.52 11.62
CA SER A 88 -18.32 2.43 10.16
C SER A 88 -16.91 2.88 9.73
N GLY A 89 -16.26 3.71 10.55
CA GLY A 89 -14.93 4.22 10.29
C GLY A 89 -13.82 3.17 10.33
N TYR A 90 -14.03 2.01 10.97
CA TYR A 90 -13.01 0.94 11.00
C TYR A 90 -12.73 0.35 9.62
N SER A 91 -13.78 0.07 8.85
CA SER A 91 -13.64 -0.36 7.46
C SER A 91 -13.16 0.81 6.59
N GLN A 92 -13.77 1.99 6.78
CA GLN A 92 -13.46 3.16 5.95
C GLN A 92 -12.06 3.74 6.17
N GLY A 93 -11.40 3.46 7.30
CA GLY A 93 -10.01 3.81 7.54
C GLY A 93 -9.06 3.21 6.49
N PHE A 94 -9.42 2.06 5.91
CA PHE A 94 -8.62 1.44 4.84
C PHE A 94 -8.65 2.22 3.52
N SER A 95 -9.49 3.24 3.38
CA SER A 95 -9.47 4.17 2.24
C SER A 95 -8.12 4.89 2.08
N VAL A 96 -7.35 5.04 3.17
CA VAL A 96 -5.98 5.58 3.13
C VAL A 96 -5.10 4.74 2.20
N PHE A 97 -5.22 3.41 2.26
CA PHE A 97 -4.47 2.50 1.38
C PHE A 97 -4.98 2.53 -0.06
N VAL A 98 -6.27 2.81 -0.31
CA VAL A 98 -6.82 3.02 -1.66
C VAL A 98 -6.15 4.23 -2.30
N ILE A 99 -6.07 5.35 -1.58
CA ILE A 99 -5.45 6.58 -2.06
C ILE A 99 -3.97 6.37 -2.33
N LEU A 100 -3.22 5.82 -1.37
CA LEU A 100 -1.78 5.59 -1.50
C LEU A 100 -1.43 4.64 -2.65
N SER A 101 -2.21 3.56 -2.82
CA SER A 101 -1.99 2.59 -3.90
C SER A 101 -2.38 3.15 -5.26
N SER A 102 -3.44 3.95 -5.34
CA SER A 102 -3.81 4.68 -6.55
C SER A 102 -2.72 5.66 -6.98
N LEU A 103 -2.19 6.46 -6.05
CA LEU A 103 -1.06 7.37 -6.31
C LEU A 103 0.17 6.60 -6.79
N SER A 104 0.51 5.49 -6.13
CA SER A 104 1.66 4.66 -6.51
C SER A 104 1.51 4.08 -7.92
N LEU A 105 0.32 3.57 -8.27
CA LEU A 105 0.01 3.09 -9.61
C LEU A 105 0.10 4.22 -10.64
N CYS A 106 -0.47 5.39 -10.34
CA CYS A 106 -0.43 6.57 -11.20
C CYS A 106 1.03 6.96 -11.53
N VAL A 107 1.90 7.04 -10.53
CA VAL A 107 3.34 7.34 -10.71
C VAL A 107 3.99 6.32 -11.64
N ILE A 108 3.70 5.02 -11.46
CA ILE A 108 4.26 3.97 -12.32
C ILE A 108 3.76 4.11 -13.76
N PHE A 109 2.47 4.40 -13.97
CA PHE A 109 1.91 4.61 -15.30
C PHE A 109 2.53 5.82 -16.00
N LEU A 110 2.70 6.94 -15.30
CA LEU A 110 3.34 8.13 -15.83
C LEU A 110 4.80 7.88 -16.23
N LEU A 111 5.57 7.19 -15.38
CA LEU A 111 6.97 6.87 -15.68
C LEU A 111 7.11 5.87 -16.82
N LYS A 112 6.23 4.87 -16.88
CA LYS A 112 6.23 3.87 -17.94
C LYS A 112 5.76 4.45 -19.28
N GLY A 113 4.94 5.51 -19.29
CA GLY A 113 4.54 6.20 -20.52
C GLY A 113 5.62 7.11 -21.11
N LYS A 114 6.67 7.41 -20.34
CA LYS A 114 7.78 8.28 -20.75
C LYS A 114 9.03 7.50 -21.21
N ASN A 115 9.11 6.21 -20.90
CA ASN A 115 10.14 5.27 -21.35
C ASN A 115 9.62 4.39 -22.49
#